data_AF-A0A7G9NZH6-F1
#
_entry.id   AF-A0A7G9NZH6-F1
#
_cell.length_a   1.000
_cell.length_b   1.000
_cell.length_c   1.000
_cell.angle_alpha   90.00
_cell.angle_beta   90.00
_cell.angle_gamma   90.00
#
_symmetry.space_group_name_H-M   'P 1'
#
loop_
_entity.id
_entity.type
_entity.pdbx_description
1 polymer ?
#
loop_
_entity_poly.entity_id
_entity_poly.type
_entity_poly.pdbx_seq_one_letter_code
_entity_poly.pdbx_strand_id
1 'polypeptide(L)'
;MIRFAFTATVVLFCALGVLSEARGDTFYYTGPASGDFFTESNWTANSDGSGASPAVDQIPDSDVGGIFHDLIIDGDSVLANGQVDFGTGSLTLQAGAQLDITGTDNDLDINPTAAFSLTNATLNVNDIITFDGNVSLTGGSVTSVTDDISFNDDLASLSVDGTTFTTADNIYFDAFVGTIANATFNTSDRLGLRQNVAVVMTSSQINVNGGFGDIDDVFGTAGAGSSLTLLGSSTLLADSVEEGVDLILGDQTTATMGGQGARIVAGGSTITITSFDVTLIVGVLDDLDFDFVDARPFLINGITGLSYADDPSAWNITDWNGSDAVTLQLGSTVIPEPGTAALGMITLGLLAARRRR
;
A
#
# COMPACT_ATOMS: atom_id res chain seq x y z
N MET A 1 -28.18 59.84 26.34
CA MET A 1 -29.35 59.01 25.98
C MET A 1 -28.91 58.10 24.84
N ILE A 2 -28.43 56.89 25.14
CA ILE A 2 -27.90 55.94 24.15
C ILE A 2 -28.77 54.69 24.26
N ARG A 3 -29.45 54.32 23.17
CA ARG A 3 -30.28 53.12 23.07
C ARG A 3 -29.44 52.00 22.46
N PHE A 4 -29.25 50.91 23.19
CA PHE A 4 -28.74 49.64 22.65
C PHE A 4 -29.90 48.82 22.11
N ALA A 5 -29.81 48.38 20.86
CA ALA A 5 -30.69 47.39 20.27
C ALA A 5 -30.02 46.02 20.42
N PHE A 6 -30.69 45.07 21.07
CA PHE A 6 -30.30 43.67 21.10
C PHE A 6 -30.95 42.97 19.90
N THR A 7 -30.12 42.46 18.98
CA THR A 7 -30.55 41.57 17.91
C THR A 7 -30.40 40.14 18.42
N ALA A 8 -31.51 39.42 18.55
CA ALA A 8 -31.52 38.01 18.93
C ALA A 8 -31.31 37.14 17.67
N THR A 9 -30.18 36.46 17.58
CA THR A 9 -29.91 35.43 16.56
C THR A 9 -30.54 34.13 17.02
N VAL A 10 -31.56 33.65 16.31
CA VAL A 10 -32.13 32.31 16.48
C VAL A 10 -31.21 31.33 15.76
N VAL A 11 -30.48 30.52 16.51
CA VAL A 11 -29.72 29.38 15.98
C VAL A 11 -30.70 28.22 15.81
N LEU A 12 -31.11 27.96 14.58
CA LEU A 12 -31.92 26.79 14.22
C LEU A 12 -30.99 25.57 14.14
N PHE A 13 -31.00 24.75 15.19
CA PHE A 13 -30.36 23.43 15.18
C PHE A 13 -31.23 22.49 14.35
N CYS A 14 -30.92 22.34 13.06
CA CYS A 14 -31.45 21.22 12.27
C CYS A 14 -30.71 19.96 12.71
N ALA A 15 -31.36 19.15 13.55
CA ALA A 15 -30.95 17.76 13.75
C ALA A 15 -31.26 16.99 12.46
N LEU A 16 -30.30 16.97 11.54
CA LEU A 16 -30.25 15.97 10.48
C LEU A 16 -30.04 14.63 11.18
N GLY A 17 -31.13 13.90 11.42
CA GLY A 17 -31.05 12.51 11.81
C GLY A 17 -30.42 11.75 10.66
N VAL A 18 -29.16 11.36 10.81
CA VAL A 18 -28.55 10.36 9.96
C VAL A 18 -29.34 9.08 10.23
N LEU A 19 -30.24 8.72 9.31
CA LEU A 19 -30.84 7.39 9.33
C LEU A 19 -29.68 6.45 9.02
N SER A 20 -29.16 5.74 10.04
CA SER A 20 -28.27 4.62 9.76
C SER A 20 -29.11 3.60 9.02
N GLU A 21 -28.78 3.30 7.77
CA GLU A 21 -29.33 2.13 7.10
C GLU A 21 -29.01 0.92 7.97
N ALA A 22 -30.06 0.16 8.31
CA ALA A 22 -29.92 -0.96 9.22
C ALA A 22 -29.22 -2.09 8.48
N ARG A 23 -28.03 -2.49 8.96
CA ARG A 23 -27.35 -3.70 8.54
C ARG A 23 -28.30 -4.90 8.69
N GLY A 24 -28.43 -5.67 7.61
CA GLY A 24 -29.29 -6.84 7.51
C GLY A 24 -28.73 -8.04 8.26
N ASP A 25 -29.49 -9.14 8.23
CA ASP A 25 -29.11 -10.40 8.85
C ASP A 25 -27.84 -11.02 8.21
N THR A 26 -27.23 -11.96 8.94
CA THR A 26 -26.09 -12.75 8.47
C THR A 26 -26.54 -14.04 7.79
N PHE A 27 -25.90 -14.37 6.67
CA PHE A 27 -26.12 -15.59 5.91
C PHE A 27 -24.80 -16.26 5.52
N TYR A 28 -24.83 -17.58 5.47
CA TYR A 28 -23.73 -18.44 5.08
C TYR A 28 -24.03 -19.06 3.73
N TYR A 29 -23.02 -19.12 2.87
CA TYR A 29 -23.12 -19.90 1.65
C TYR A 29 -23.21 -21.38 1.99
N THR A 30 -24.24 -22.04 1.49
CA THR A 30 -24.51 -23.47 1.67
C THR A 30 -25.00 -24.12 0.36
N GLY A 31 -24.77 -23.42 -0.76
CA GLY A 31 -25.09 -23.87 -2.10
C GLY A 31 -24.15 -24.97 -2.61
N PRO A 32 -24.40 -25.49 -3.83
CA PRO A 32 -23.47 -26.40 -4.48
C PRO A 32 -22.14 -25.69 -4.79
N ALA A 33 -21.02 -26.42 -4.84
CA ALA A 33 -19.74 -25.85 -5.27
C ALA A 33 -19.83 -25.18 -6.65
N SER A 34 -19.25 -23.99 -6.76
CA SER A 34 -19.36 -23.08 -7.91
C SER A 34 -20.81 -22.68 -8.25
N GLY A 35 -21.71 -22.75 -7.27
CA GLY A 35 -23.07 -22.25 -7.41
C GLY A 35 -23.09 -20.73 -7.45
N ASP A 36 -24.15 -20.21 -8.03
CA ASP A 36 -24.36 -18.78 -8.26
C ASP A 36 -24.49 -17.99 -6.94
N PHE A 37 -23.70 -16.91 -6.83
CA PHE A 37 -23.67 -15.98 -5.69
C PHE A 37 -25.03 -15.30 -5.48
N PHE A 38 -25.72 -14.94 -6.56
CA PHE A 38 -26.96 -14.15 -6.48
C PHE A 38 -28.22 -14.99 -6.22
N THR A 39 -28.10 -16.32 -6.27
CA THR A 39 -29.22 -17.21 -5.97
C THR A 39 -29.44 -17.30 -4.46
N GLU A 40 -30.47 -16.64 -3.91
CA GLU A 40 -30.67 -16.53 -2.45
C GLU A 40 -30.89 -17.89 -1.78
N SER A 41 -31.40 -18.90 -2.48
CA SER A 41 -31.54 -20.25 -1.92
C SER A 41 -30.20 -20.95 -1.66
N ASN A 42 -29.09 -20.41 -2.17
CA ASN A 42 -27.74 -20.89 -1.84
C ASN A 42 -27.24 -20.33 -0.49
N TRP A 43 -28.02 -19.44 0.14
CA TRP A 43 -27.66 -18.79 1.40
C TRP A 43 -28.62 -19.22 2.51
N THR A 44 -28.09 -19.43 3.72
CA THR A 44 -28.90 -19.79 4.89
C THR A 44 -28.39 -19.10 6.16
N ALA A 45 -29.30 -18.84 7.10
CA ALA A 45 -28.98 -18.10 8.33
C ALA A 45 -27.97 -18.83 9.25
N ASN A 46 -27.78 -20.14 9.08
CA ASN A 46 -26.83 -20.95 9.83
C ASN A 46 -25.83 -21.65 8.90
N SER A 47 -24.58 -21.78 9.33
CA SER A 47 -23.52 -22.43 8.55
C SER A 47 -23.71 -23.93 8.29
N ASP A 48 -24.67 -24.58 8.96
CA ASP A 48 -25.00 -26.00 8.75
C ASP A 48 -26.03 -26.23 7.63
N GLY A 49 -26.40 -25.19 6.88
CA GLY A 49 -27.42 -25.27 5.82
C GLY A 49 -28.85 -25.16 6.33
N SER A 50 -29.04 -24.88 7.63
CA SER A 50 -30.36 -24.68 8.21
C SER A 50 -30.72 -23.20 8.37
N GLY A 51 -31.99 -22.93 8.65
CA GLY A 51 -32.51 -21.57 8.83
C GLY A 51 -33.20 -21.05 7.58
N ALA A 52 -33.56 -19.77 7.62
CA ALA A 52 -34.17 -19.11 6.47
C ALA A 52 -33.07 -18.69 5.48
N SER A 53 -33.42 -18.68 4.20
CA SER A 53 -32.67 -17.96 3.17
C SER A 53 -33.07 -16.48 3.18
N PRO A 54 -32.23 -15.59 2.62
CA PRO A 54 -32.66 -14.24 2.29
C PRO A 54 -33.94 -14.27 1.44
N ALA A 55 -34.76 -13.24 1.56
CA ALA A 55 -35.87 -13.06 0.65
C ALA A 55 -35.36 -12.77 -0.77
N VAL A 56 -36.19 -13.05 -1.78
CA VAL A 56 -35.88 -12.77 -3.18
C VAL A 56 -35.52 -11.28 -3.37
N ASP A 57 -34.52 -11.03 -4.21
CA ASP A 57 -33.97 -9.72 -4.59
C ASP A 57 -33.23 -9.00 -3.43
N GLN A 58 -32.82 -9.71 -2.38
CA GLN A 58 -32.01 -9.14 -1.29
C GLN A 58 -30.50 -9.24 -1.52
N ILE A 59 -30.07 -10.03 -2.51
CA ILE A 59 -28.68 -10.11 -2.98
C ILE A 59 -28.69 -9.79 -4.48
N PRO A 60 -28.93 -8.51 -4.85
CA PRO A 60 -29.01 -8.11 -6.25
C PRO A 60 -27.64 -8.19 -6.94
N ASP A 61 -27.68 -8.47 -8.24
CA ASP A 61 -26.59 -8.25 -9.19
C ASP A 61 -26.79 -6.85 -9.80
N SER A 62 -26.20 -5.82 -9.20
CA SER A 62 -26.38 -4.43 -9.64
C SER A 62 -25.35 -3.47 -9.05
N ASP A 63 -25.03 -2.44 -9.84
CA ASP A 63 -24.31 -1.21 -9.50
C ASP A 63 -25.16 -0.13 -8.78
N VAL A 64 -26.48 -0.31 -8.69
CA VAL A 64 -27.42 0.68 -8.11
C VAL A 64 -28.04 0.18 -6.80
N GLY A 65 -27.95 -1.12 -6.53
CA GLY A 65 -28.54 -1.76 -5.35
C GLY A 65 -27.49 -2.49 -4.54
N GLY A 66 -27.03 -1.90 -3.44
CA GLY A 66 -26.07 -2.55 -2.56
C GLY A 66 -26.66 -3.74 -1.78
N ILE A 67 -25.79 -4.68 -1.44
CA ILE A 67 -26.07 -5.80 -0.54
C ILE A 67 -25.98 -5.28 0.91
N PHE A 68 -27.07 -5.43 1.65
CA PHE A 68 -27.16 -4.97 3.04
C PHE A 68 -26.96 -6.11 4.07
N HIS A 69 -26.77 -7.33 3.60
CA HIS A 69 -26.56 -8.52 4.43
C HIS A 69 -25.09 -8.80 4.71
N ASP A 70 -24.84 -9.53 5.78
CA ASP A 70 -23.53 -10.13 6.01
C ASP A 70 -23.47 -11.48 5.35
N LEU A 71 -22.61 -11.62 4.35
CA LEU A 71 -22.44 -12.83 3.57
C LEU A 71 -21.10 -13.48 3.93
N ILE A 72 -21.17 -14.76 4.31
CA ILE A 72 -20.00 -15.54 4.72
C ILE A 72 -19.85 -16.75 3.80
N ILE A 73 -18.68 -16.88 3.17
CA ILE A 73 -18.27 -18.06 2.41
C ILE A 73 -17.20 -18.79 3.23
N ASP A 74 -17.46 -20.03 3.61
CA ASP A 74 -16.59 -20.83 4.49
C ASP A 74 -16.10 -22.10 3.80
N GLY A 75 -14.89 -22.06 3.25
CA GLY A 75 -14.26 -23.19 2.55
C GLY A 75 -14.88 -23.54 1.19
N ASP A 76 -15.96 -22.86 0.80
CA ASP A 76 -16.68 -23.10 -0.45
C ASP A 76 -16.13 -22.28 -1.62
N SER A 77 -16.38 -22.77 -2.84
CA SER A 77 -16.15 -22.01 -4.08
C SER A 77 -17.46 -21.47 -4.60
N VAL A 78 -17.53 -20.17 -4.88
CA VAL A 78 -18.73 -19.46 -5.31
C VAL A 78 -18.43 -18.67 -6.58
N LEU A 79 -19.40 -18.64 -7.49
CA LEU A 79 -19.30 -17.91 -8.75
C LEU A 79 -20.32 -16.78 -8.75
N ALA A 80 -19.89 -15.55 -8.99
CA ALA A 80 -20.76 -14.43 -9.32
C ALA A 80 -20.61 -14.12 -10.82
N ASN A 81 -21.71 -14.16 -11.57
CA ASN A 81 -21.73 -13.79 -12.99
C ASN A 81 -22.29 -12.37 -13.19
N GLY A 82 -21.89 -11.47 -12.31
CA GLY A 82 -22.48 -10.15 -12.12
C GLY A 82 -21.68 -9.31 -11.14
N GLN A 83 -21.98 -8.03 -11.06
CA GLN A 83 -21.30 -7.09 -10.16
C GLN A 83 -21.72 -7.35 -8.71
N VAL A 84 -20.75 -7.31 -7.81
CA VAL A 84 -20.98 -7.50 -6.38
C VAL A 84 -20.75 -6.19 -5.66
N ASP A 85 -21.83 -5.53 -5.28
CA ASP A 85 -21.81 -4.24 -4.59
C ASP A 85 -22.35 -4.39 -3.16
N PHE A 86 -21.55 -4.05 -2.15
CA PHE A 86 -21.97 -4.08 -0.75
C PHE A 86 -22.29 -2.69 -0.21
N GLY A 87 -23.53 -2.45 0.20
CA GLY A 87 -23.96 -1.21 0.88
C GLY A 87 -23.48 -1.13 2.33
N THR A 88 -24.37 -1.39 3.30
CA THR A 88 -23.98 -1.54 4.72
C THR A 88 -23.71 -2.99 5.12
N GLY A 89 -23.80 -3.93 4.18
CA GLY A 89 -23.54 -5.34 4.42
C GLY A 89 -22.05 -5.64 4.61
N SER A 90 -21.70 -6.93 4.62
CA SER A 90 -20.30 -7.32 4.61
C SER A 90 -20.06 -8.63 3.88
N LEU A 91 -18.85 -8.81 3.38
CA LEU A 91 -18.38 -10.05 2.80
C LEU A 91 -17.22 -10.62 3.63
N THR A 92 -17.35 -11.88 4.04
CA THR A 92 -16.31 -12.63 4.74
C THR A 92 -15.96 -13.88 3.96
N LEU A 93 -14.70 -13.97 3.51
CA LEU A 93 -14.12 -15.16 2.90
C LEU A 93 -13.21 -15.85 3.92
N GLN A 94 -13.65 -17.01 4.44
CA GLN A 94 -12.87 -17.78 5.42
C GLN A 94 -11.89 -18.74 4.73
N ALA A 95 -11.12 -19.47 5.54
CA ALA A 95 -10.02 -20.29 5.05
C ALA A 95 -10.48 -21.31 4.00
N GLY A 96 -9.81 -21.28 2.83
CA GLY A 96 -10.14 -22.15 1.70
C GLY A 96 -11.34 -21.71 0.86
N ALA A 97 -12.04 -20.63 1.24
CA ALA A 97 -13.09 -20.06 0.40
C ALA A 97 -12.51 -19.48 -0.89
N GLN A 98 -13.30 -19.53 -1.95
CA GLN A 98 -13.00 -18.91 -3.24
C GLN A 98 -14.23 -18.18 -3.75
N LEU A 99 -14.09 -16.90 -4.07
CA LEU A 99 -15.09 -16.14 -4.81
C LEU A 99 -14.50 -15.72 -6.15
N ASP A 100 -15.13 -16.17 -7.23
CA ASP A 100 -14.83 -15.72 -8.58
C ASP A 100 -15.97 -14.82 -9.08
N ILE A 101 -15.68 -13.55 -9.29
CA ILE A 101 -16.57 -12.59 -9.96
C ILE A 101 -16.12 -12.52 -11.42
N THR A 102 -16.96 -13.05 -12.31
CA THR A 102 -16.60 -13.28 -13.72
C THR A 102 -17.55 -12.55 -14.65
N GLY A 103 -17.05 -12.17 -15.81
CA GLY A 103 -17.78 -11.37 -16.80
C GLY A 103 -17.10 -10.02 -17.00
N THR A 104 -17.23 -9.47 -18.21
CA THR A 104 -16.68 -8.16 -18.55
C THR A 104 -17.39 -7.07 -17.73
N ASP A 105 -16.64 -6.12 -17.21
CA ASP A 105 -17.13 -5.00 -16.38
C ASP A 105 -17.83 -5.45 -15.08
N ASN A 106 -17.52 -6.65 -14.58
CA ASN A 106 -18.05 -7.13 -13.29
C ASN A 106 -17.04 -6.87 -12.18
N ASP A 107 -17.40 -5.90 -11.35
CA ASP A 107 -16.59 -5.37 -10.27
C ASP A 107 -16.93 -5.97 -8.90
N LEU A 108 -16.06 -5.69 -7.93
CA LEU A 108 -16.37 -5.78 -6.51
C LEU A 108 -16.27 -4.40 -5.87
N ASP A 109 -17.37 -3.93 -5.29
CA ASP A 109 -17.42 -2.67 -4.56
C ASP A 109 -17.73 -2.89 -3.08
N ILE A 110 -16.79 -2.48 -2.22
CA ILE A 110 -16.95 -2.46 -0.77
C ILE A 110 -17.10 -0.99 -0.35
N ASN A 111 -18.35 -0.52 -0.33
CA ASN A 111 -18.67 0.88 -0.04
C ASN A 111 -18.23 1.32 1.38
N PRO A 112 -18.20 2.64 1.67
CA PRO A 112 -17.66 3.19 2.92
C PRO A 112 -18.25 2.62 4.23
N THR A 113 -19.50 2.14 4.18
CA THR A 113 -20.20 1.55 5.33
C THR A 113 -20.10 0.03 5.41
N ALA A 114 -19.55 -0.62 4.39
CA ALA A 114 -19.41 -2.06 4.32
C ALA A 114 -18.18 -2.56 5.08
N ALA A 115 -18.08 -3.88 5.19
CA ALA A 115 -16.86 -4.53 5.63
C ALA A 115 -16.48 -5.68 4.70
N PHE A 116 -15.19 -5.83 4.43
CA PHE A 116 -14.63 -6.97 3.74
C PHE A 116 -13.57 -7.64 4.61
N SER A 117 -13.65 -8.97 4.72
CA SER A 117 -12.58 -9.74 5.34
C SER A 117 -12.23 -10.98 4.54
N LEU A 118 -10.92 -11.24 4.44
CA LEU A 118 -10.36 -12.39 3.76
C LEU A 118 -9.34 -13.05 4.68
N THR A 119 -9.49 -14.35 4.94
CA THR A 119 -8.53 -15.13 5.75
C THR A 119 -8.14 -16.41 5.03
N ASN A 120 -6.92 -16.49 4.50
CA ASN A 120 -6.42 -17.64 3.73
C ASN A 120 -7.41 -18.11 2.64
N ALA A 121 -8.03 -17.16 1.96
CA ALA A 121 -9.02 -17.37 0.92
C ALA A 121 -8.56 -16.76 -0.41
N THR A 122 -9.33 -16.98 -1.47
CA THR A 122 -9.05 -16.44 -2.80
C THR A 122 -10.22 -15.59 -3.28
N LEU A 123 -9.92 -14.36 -3.68
CA LEU A 123 -10.84 -13.49 -4.40
C LEU A 123 -10.26 -13.24 -5.80
N ASN A 124 -11.02 -13.58 -6.83
CA ASN A 124 -10.72 -13.20 -8.21
C ASN A 124 -11.88 -12.37 -8.74
N VAL A 125 -11.59 -11.18 -9.22
CA VAL A 125 -12.56 -10.28 -9.84
C VAL A 125 -12.08 -10.02 -11.26
N ASN A 126 -12.99 -10.13 -12.23
CA ASN A 126 -12.62 -9.94 -13.61
C ASN A 126 -12.06 -8.53 -13.81
N ASP A 127 -12.78 -7.52 -13.33
CA ASP A 127 -12.47 -6.12 -13.58
C ASP A 127 -12.02 -5.40 -12.30
N ILE A 128 -12.67 -4.33 -11.86
CA ILE A 128 -12.16 -3.47 -10.78
C ILE A 128 -12.48 -4.05 -9.40
N ILE A 129 -11.56 -3.85 -8.45
CA ILE A 129 -11.82 -4.05 -7.02
C ILE A 129 -11.72 -2.70 -6.30
N THR A 130 -12.81 -2.31 -5.63
CA THR A 130 -12.92 -1.07 -4.87
C THR A 130 -13.07 -1.32 -3.38
N PHE A 131 -12.15 -0.76 -2.59
CA PHE A 131 -12.19 -0.81 -1.14
C PHE A 131 -12.34 0.59 -0.52
N ASP A 132 -13.53 0.88 0.02
CA ASP A 132 -13.85 2.12 0.73
C ASP A 132 -14.24 1.88 2.20
N GLY A 133 -14.57 0.64 2.60
CA GLY A 133 -15.10 0.33 3.93
C GLY A 133 -14.06 -0.08 4.98
N ASN A 134 -14.44 -1.07 5.80
CA ASN A 134 -13.53 -1.72 6.76
C ASN A 134 -12.93 -2.97 6.12
N VAL A 135 -11.62 -3.01 5.92
CA VAL A 135 -10.95 -4.09 5.19
C VAL A 135 -9.91 -4.79 6.06
N SER A 136 -10.05 -6.12 6.19
CA SER A 136 -9.11 -6.97 6.93
C SER A 136 -8.68 -8.18 6.10
N LEU A 137 -7.42 -8.20 5.69
CA LEU A 137 -6.86 -9.20 4.79
C LEU A 137 -5.73 -9.93 5.50
N THR A 138 -5.87 -11.25 5.66
CA THR A 138 -4.88 -12.08 6.34
C THR A 138 -4.58 -13.34 5.54
N GLY A 139 -3.40 -13.41 4.94
CA GLY A 139 -3.03 -14.46 4.00
C GLY A 139 -3.84 -14.39 2.70
N GLY A 140 -3.80 -15.49 1.93
CA GLY A 140 -4.61 -15.64 0.71
C GLY A 140 -4.22 -14.72 -0.44
N SER A 141 -5.13 -14.57 -1.40
CA SER A 141 -4.90 -13.81 -2.64
C SER A 141 -6.12 -12.97 -3.06
N VAL A 142 -5.85 -11.77 -3.55
CA VAL A 142 -6.80 -10.85 -4.18
C VAL A 142 -6.30 -10.54 -5.57
N THR A 143 -7.13 -10.80 -6.59
CA THR A 143 -6.77 -10.60 -7.99
C THR A 143 -7.83 -9.77 -8.70
N SER A 144 -7.45 -8.65 -9.29
CA SER A 144 -8.16 -8.05 -10.42
C SER A 144 -7.52 -8.57 -11.71
N VAL A 145 -8.32 -9.12 -12.63
CA VAL A 145 -7.79 -9.81 -13.81
C VAL A 145 -7.51 -8.86 -14.96
N THR A 146 -8.33 -7.82 -15.15
CA THR A 146 -8.21 -6.92 -16.29
C THR A 146 -7.86 -5.48 -15.95
N ASP A 147 -8.01 -5.08 -14.69
CA ASP A 147 -7.98 -3.66 -14.32
C ASP A 147 -7.24 -3.45 -12.98
N ASP A 148 -7.74 -2.53 -12.16
CA ASP A 148 -7.14 -1.98 -10.96
C ASP A 148 -7.61 -2.66 -9.65
N ILE A 149 -6.78 -2.49 -8.62
CA ILE A 149 -7.19 -2.63 -7.21
C ILE A 149 -7.05 -1.27 -6.53
N SER A 150 -8.14 -0.76 -5.99
CA SER A 150 -8.20 0.56 -5.36
C SER A 150 -8.50 0.49 -3.87
N PHE A 151 -7.74 1.28 -3.10
CA PHE A 151 -7.92 1.52 -1.67
C PHE A 151 -8.22 3.02 -1.50
N ASN A 152 -9.50 3.42 -1.51
CA ASN A 152 -9.86 4.84 -1.63
C ASN A 152 -9.86 5.60 -0.30
N ASP A 153 -10.14 6.91 -0.40
CA ASP A 153 -10.07 7.89 0.67
C ASP A 153 -11.17 7.75 1.74
N ASP A 154 -12.22 6.99 1.44
CA ASP A 154 -13.29 6.69 2.40
C ASP A 154 -12.98 5.48 3.32
N LEU A 155 -11.81 4.83 3.18
CA LEU A 155 -11.39 3.70 4.02
C LEU A 155 -11.47 4.01 5.52
N ALA A 156 -12.43 3.38 6.18
CA ALA A 156 -12.58 3.48 7.64
C ALA A 156 -11.41 2.80 8.37
N SER A 157 -10.95 1.65 7.86
CA SER A 157 -9.75 0.96 8.33
C SER A 157 -9.24 -0.03 7.30
N LEU A 158 -7.92 -0.21 7.24
CA LEU A 158 -7.26 -1.23 6.44
C LEU A 158 -6.23 -1.98 7.30
N SER A 159 -6.34 -3.31 7.32
CA SER A 159 -5.34 -4.21 7.89
C SER A 159 -4.97 -5.27 6.87
N VAL A 160 -3.67 -5.41 6.59
CA VAL A 160 -3.13 -6.37 5.65
C VAL A 160 -1.96 -7.10 6.28
N ASP A 161 -2.03 -8.42 6.34
CA ASP A 161 -0.96 -9.30 6.82
C ASP A 161 -0.86 -10.57 5.97
N GLY A 162 0.17 -10.70 5.14
CA GLY A 162 0.42 -11.95 4.41
C GLY A 162 -0.38 -12.13 3.11
N THR A 163 -1.16 -11.13 2.68
CA THR A 163 -2.00 -11.22 1.47
C THR A 163 -1.20 -10.88 0.22
N THR A 164 -1.46 -11.60 -0.86
CA THR A 164 -0.92 -11.30 -2.20
C THR A 164 -1.96 -10.60 -3.05
N PHE A 165 -1.62 -9.44 -3.59
CA PHE A 165 -2.41 -8.68 -4.55
C PHE A 165 -1.81 -8.84 -5.93
N THR A 166 -2.65 -9.08 -6.93
CA THR A 166 -2.24 -9.16 -8.34
C THR A 166 -3.24 -8.40 -9.19
N THR A 167 -2.74 -7.55 -10.09
CA THR A 167 -3.58 -6.74 -10.96
C THR A 167 -2.95 -6.58 -12.33
N ALA A 168 -3.77 -6.44 -13.37
CA ALA A 168 -3.30 -6.25 -14.74
C ALA A 168 -3.00 -4.79 -15.07
N ASP A 169 -3.48 -3.85 -14.26
CA ASP A 169 -3.20 -2.43 -14.40
C ASP A 169 -2.53 -1.88 -13.13
N ASN A 170 -3.23 -1.12 -12.28
CA ASN A 170 -2.68 -0.40 -11.14
C ASN A 170 -3.15 -0.91 -9.78
N ILE A 171 -2.29 -0.79 -8.77
CA ILE A 171 -2.71 -0.82 -7.37
C ILE A 171 -2.53 0.58 -6.82
N TYR A 172 -3.54 1.18 -6.20
CA TYR A 172 -3.38 2.51 -5.62
C TYR A 172 -4.06 2.69 -4.28
N PHE A 173 -3.48 3.60 -3.50
CA PHE A 173 -4.00 4.09 -2.23
C PHE A 173 -4.37 5.56 -2.37
N ASP A 174 -5.52 5.97 -1.86
CA ASP A 174 -5.97 7.36 -1.80
C ASP A 174 -6.21 7.76 -0.34
N ALA A 175 -5.62 8.88 0.08
CA ALA A 175 -5.69 9.43 1.44
C ALA A 175 -5.42 8.44 2.62
N PHE A 176 -4.74 7.32 2.34
CA PHE A 176 -4.47 6.29 3.33
C PHE A 176 -3.24 6.60 4.18
N VAL A 177 -3.39 6.53 5.52
CA VAL A 177 -2.27 6.60 6.46
C VAL A 177 -2.29 5.35 7.34
N GLY A 178 -1.28 4.50 7.22
CA GLY A 178 -1.27 3.25 7.97
C GLY A 178 -0.10 2.33 7.69
N THR A 179 -0.25 1.08 8.13
CA THR A 179 0.81 0.08 8.06
C THR A 179 0.30 -1.21 7.42
N ILE A 180 1.13 -1.81 6.58
CA ILE A 180 0.89 -3.10 5.92
C ILE A 180 2.07 -4.02 6.24
N ALA A 181 1.81 -5.31 6.44
CA ALA A 181 2.85 -6.28 6.79
C ALA A 181 2.80 -7.53 5.90
N ASN A 182 3.97 -8.08 5.62
CA ASN A 182 4.13 -9.40 4.98
C ASN A 182 3.36 -9.55 3.65
N ALA A 183 3.03 -8.46 2.97
CA ALA A 183 2.19 -8.47 1.79
C ALA A 183 3.05 -8.56 0.52
N THR A 184 2.43 -9.05 -0.55
CA THR A 184 3.02 -9.04 -1.89
C THR A 184 2.12 -8.26 -2.82
N PHE A 185 2.65 -7.26 -3.51
CA PHE A 185 1.96 -6.47 -4.52
C PHE A 185 2.58 -6.75 -5.88
N ASN A 186 1.78 -7.33 -6.79
CA ASN A 186 2.16 -7.52 -8.19
C ASN A 186 1.24 -6.66 -9.05
N THR A 187 1.80 -5.58 -9.58
CA THR A 187 1.09 -4.66 -10.46
C THR A 187 1.81 -4.62 -11.80
N SER A 188 1.05 -4.51 -12.88
CA SER A 188 1.65 -4.48 -14.21
C SER A 188 2.00 -3.06 -14.62
N ASP A 189 1.23 -2.04 -14.21
CA ASP A 189 1.56 -0.64 -14.49
C ASP A 189 2.11 0.05 -13.25
N ARG A 190 1.28 0.56 -12.33
CA ARG A 190 1.78 1.44 -11.25
C ARG A 190 1.42 0.97 -9.85
N LEU A 191 2.18 1.49 -8.87
CA LEU A 191 1.78 1.57 -7.48
C LEU A 191 1.48 3.03 -7.10
N GLY A 192 0.20 3.38 -7.07
CA GLY A 192 -0.26 4.75 -6.86
C GLY A 192 -0.38 5.17 -5.39
N LEU A 193 0.04 6.40 -5.06
CA LEU A 193 -0.06 7.01 -3.74
C LEU A 193 -0.68 8.42 -3.82
N ARG A 194 -2.00 8.47 -3.80
CA ARG A 194 -2.79 9.66 -4.09
C ARG A 194 -3.16 10.45 -2.82
N GLN A 195 -3.01 11.77 -2.86
CA GLN A 195 -3.50 12.72 -1.85
C GLN A 195 -3.11 12.44 -0.38
N ASN A 196 -1.87 12.77 0.02
CA ASN A 196 -1.40 12.66 1.42
C ASN A 196 -1.37 11.23 1.96
N VAL A 197 -1.03 10.26 1.12
CA VAL A 197 -0.83 8.87 1.55
C VAL A 197 0.45 8.76 2.37
N ALA A 198 0.41 8.08 3.51
CA ALA A 198 1.61 7.73 4.25
C ALA A 198 1.52 6.26 4.67
N VAL A 199 2.04 5.39 3.79
CA VAL A 199 2.00 3.95 3.99
C VAL A 199 3.37 3.42 4.40
N VAL A 200 3.39 2.64 5.48
CA VAL A 200 4.57 1.90 5.93
C VAL A 200 4.36 0.41 5.66
N MET A 201 5.15 -0.17 4.76
CA MET A 201 5.13 -1.59 4.47
C MET A 201 6.33 -2.28 5.11
N THR A 202 6.06 -3.30 5.93
CA THR A 202 7.10 -4.07 6.63
C THR A 202 7.19 -5.48 6.08
N SER A 203 8.42 -5.92 5.76
CA SER A 203 8.70 -7.26 5.21
C SER A 203 7.80 -7.61 4.03
N SER A 204 7.55 -6.63 3.15
CA SER A 204 6.64 -6.76 2.01
C SER A 204 7.40 -6.76 0.70
N GLN A 205 6.81 -7.37 -0.33
CA GLN A 205 7.36 -7.39 -1.68
C GLN A 205 6.49 -6.55 -2.60
N ILE A 206 7.11 -5.65 -3.36
CA ILE A 206 6.45 -4.85 -4.38
C ILE A 206 7.13 -5.12 -5.71
N ASN A 207 6.36 -5.62 -6.67
CA ASN A 207 6.81 -5.87 -8.03
C ASN A 207 5.92 -5.08 -9.00
N VAL A 208 6.49 -4.02 -9.56
CA VAL A 208 5.84 -3.17 -10.56
C VAL A 208 6.41 -3.57 -11.93
N ASN A 209 5.79 -4.56 -12.57
CA ASN A 209 6.34 -5.33 -13.69
C ASN A 209 5.57 -5.13 -15.01
N GLY A 210 5.74 -3.97 -15.66
CA GLY A 210 5.23 -3.69 -17.02
C GLY A 210 6.24 -3.14 -18.00
N GLY A 211 7.50 -2.98 -17.58
CA GLY A 211 8.54 -2.31 -18.36
C GLY A 211 8.58 -0.79 -18.18
N PHE A 212 7.55 -0.17 -17.59
CA PHE A 212 7.46 1.27 -17.30
C PHE A 212 6.84 1.56 -15.93
N GLY A 213 6.90 0.60 -15.02
CA GLY A 213 6.10 0.66 -13.82
C GLY A 213 6.70 1.56 -12.75
N ASP A 214 5.95 2.58 -12.33
CA ASP A 214 6.39 3.62 -11.42
C ASP A 214 5.69 3.58 -10.06
N ILE A 215 6.28 4.26 -9.08
CA ILE A 215 5.60 4.70 -7.86
C ILE A 215 5.25 6.18 -8.04
N ASP A 216 3.98 6.50 -8.22
CA ASP A 216 3.54 7.85 -8.59
C ASP A 216 2.16 8.21 -8.00
N ASP A 217 1.61 9.36 -8.41
CA ASP A 217 0.21 9.72 -8.20
C ASP A 217 -0.52 9.47 -9.52
N VAL A 218 -0.84 8.21 -9.83
CA VAL A 218 -1.54 7.65 -11.03
C VAL A 218 -2.40 8.62 -11.89
N PHE A 219 -2.97 9.68 -11.31
CA PHE A 219 -3.83 10.69 -11.95
C PHE A 219 -3.19 12.09 -12.18
N GLY A 220 -1.89 12.29 -11.91
CA GLY A 220 -1.09 13.40 -12.44
C GLY A 220 -1.31 14.78 -11.82
N THR A 221 -1.78 14.88 -10.57
CA THR A 221 -1.87 16.17 -9.86
C THR A 221 -1.18 16.15 -8.50
N ALA A 222 0.11 15.84 -8.56
CA ALA A 222 1.10 15.95 -7.49
C ALA A 222 0.69 15.21 -6.22
N GLY A 223 1.16 13.95 -6.10
CA GLY A 223 1.31 13.20 -4.86
C GLY A 223 2.25 13.86 -3.85
N ALA A 224 2.45 15.18 -3.93
CA ALA A 224 3.20 15.98 -2.99
C ALA A 224 2.67 15.75 -1.57
N GLY A 225 3.55 15.25 -0.70
CA GLY A 225 3.19 14.89 0.67
C GLY A 225 2.75 13.43 0.84
N SER A 226 2.67 12.65 -0.24
CA SER A 226 2.54 11.20 -0.17
C SER A 226 3.90 10.54 0.04
N SER A 227 3.92 9.41 0.74
CA SER A 227 5.14 8.64 1.01
C SER A 227 4.88 7.13 1.10
N LEU A 228 5.84 6.37 0.59
CA LEU A 228 5.97 4.92 0.79
C LEU A 228 7.22 4.65 1.61
N THR A 229 7.04 4.08 2.81
CA THR A 229 8.14 3.63 3.64
C THR A 229 8.25 2.12 3.62
N LEU A 230 9.43 1.60 3.30
CA LEU A 230 9.73 0.17 3.30
C LEU A 230 10.68 -0.18 4.45
N LEU A 231 10.25 -1.12 5.30
CA LEU A 231 10.96 -1.57 6.50
C LEU A 231 11.09 -3.09 6.55
N GLY A 232 11.81 -3.61 7.53
CA GLY A 232 12.09 -5.05 7.67
C GLY A 232 12.88 -5.62 6.48
N SER A 233 12.50 -6.82 6.04
CA SER A 233 13.10 -7.49 4.88
C SER A 233 12.29 -7.23 3.61
N SER A 234 11.98 -5.97 3.32
CA SER A 234 11.16 -5.60 2.15
C SER A 234 11.95 -5.61 0.84
N THR A 235 11.25 -5.86 -0.26
CA THR A 235 11.81 -5.73 -1.61
C THR A 235 10.93 -4.85 -2.49
N LEU A 236 11.58 -4.05 -3.34
CA LEU A 236 10.92 -3.22 -4.34
C LEU A 236 11.59 -3.44 -5.70
N LEU A 237 10.77 -3.64 -6.73
CA LEU A 237 11.14 -3.53 -8.13
C LEU A 237 10.19 -2.53 -8.81
N ALA A 238 10.73 -1.41 -9.26
CA ALA A 238 10.03 -0.35 -10.01
C ALA A 238 11.02 0.31 -10.98
N ASP A 239 10.56 1.14 -11.91
CA ASP A 239 11.45 1.95 -12.76
C ASP A 239 11.82 3.25 -12.02
N SER A 240 10.82 4.03 -11.59
CA SER A 240 11.05 5.30 -10.93
C SER A 240 10.07 5.63 -9.79
N VAL A 241 10.38 6.72 -9.06
CA VAL A 241 9.45 7.38 -8.12
C VAL A 241 9.20 8.80 -8.62
N GLU A 242 7.94 9.15 -8.85
CA GLU A 242 7.56 10.39 -9.54
C GLU A 242 6.52 11.23 -8.77
N GLU A 243 6.24 12.40 -9.35
CA GLU A 243 5.09 13.25 -9.00
C GLU A 243 5.01 13.72 -7.53
N GLY A 244 6.14 13.83 -6.86
CA GLY A 244 6.24 14.38 -5.51
C GLY A 244 6.04 13.35 -4.40
N VAL A 245 6.00 12.06 -4.76
CA VAL A 245 6.03 10.94 -3.81
C VAL A 245 7.42 10.78 -3.19
N ASP A 246 7.48 10.59 -1.87
CA ASP A 246 8.72 10.23 -1.19
C ASP A 246 8.83 8.72 -0.97
N LEU A 247 9.92 8.11 -1.42
CA LEU A 247 10.28 6.74 -1.10
C LEU A 247 11.28 6.71 0.05
N ILE A 248 10.95 6.02 1.14
CA ILE A 248 11.79 5.91 2.33
C ILE A 248 12.17 4.44 2.52
N LEU A 249 13.47 4.16 2.51
CA LEU A 249 14.03 2.82 2.65
C LEU A 249 14.72 2.68 4.00
N GLY A 250 14.32 1.70 4.80
CA GLY A 250 14.89 1.40 6.11
C GLY A 250 15.19 -0.08 6.32
N ASP A 251 15.74 -0.41 7.49
CA ASP A 251 16.13 -1.76 7.91
C ASP A 251 16.96 -2.50 6.83
N GLN A 252 16.51 -3.71 6.42
CA GLN A 252 17.18 -4.62 5.48
C GLN A 252 16.53 -4.57 4.09
N THR A 253 15.94 -3.44 3.73
CA THR A 253 15.21 -3.29 2.47
C THR A 253 16.14 -3.35 1.26
N THR A 254 15.71 -4.04 0.20
CA THR A 254 16.35 -4.00 -1.12
C THR A 254 15.42 -3.39 -2.16
N ALA A 255 15.79 -2.26 -2.73
CA ALA A 255 15.08 -1.64 -3.84
C ALA A 255 15.91 -1.78 -5.12
N THR A 256 15.29 -2.24 -6.21
CA THR A 256 15.85 -2.25 -7.56
C THR A 256 15.05 -1.28 -8.39
N MET A 257 15.73 -0.27 -8.94
CA MET A 257 15.13 0.83 -9.66
C MET A 257 15.82 1.06 -11.01
N GLY A 258 15.09 1.60 -11.97
CA GLY A 258 15.57 1.91 -13.31
C GLY A 258 15.66 0.70 -14.24
N GLY A 259 16.41 0.88 -15.34
CA GLY A 259 16.70 -0.17 -16.32
C GLY A 259 15.87 -0.10 -17.59
N GLN A 260 14.80 0.70 -17.63
CA GLN A 260 14.06 1.02 -18.86
C GLN A 260 13.73 2.51 -19.02
N GLY A 261 13.95 3.34 -17.99
CA GLY A 261 13.77 4.80 -18.04
C GLY A 261 15.04 5.65 -18.07
N ALA A 262 14.84 6.96 -18.24
CA ALA A 262 15.89 7.99 -18.22
C ALA A 262 16.22 8.52 -16.80
N ARG A 263 15.45 8.10 -15.78
CA ARG A 263 15.55 8.58 -14.39
C ARG A 263 14.96 7.56 -13.42
N ILE A 264 15.39 7.63 -12.16
CA ILE A 264 14.78 6.89 -11.04
C ILE A 264 13.98 7.79 -10.08
N VAL A 265 14.10 9.11 -10.24
CA VAL A 265 13.36 10.09 -9.44
C VAL A 265 12.94 11.26 -10.32
N ALA A 266 11.69 11.73 -10.15
CA ALA A 266 11.11 12.83 -10.92
C ALA A 266 10.13 13.68 -10.11
N GLY A 267 9.63 14.78 -10.69
CA GLY A 267 8.45 15.46 -10.16
C GLY A 267 8.57 16.06 -8.74
N GLY A 268 9.79 16.23 -8.22
CA GLY A 268 10.02 16.70 -6.85
C GLY A 268 10.03 15.59 -5.80
N SER A 269 9.99 14.33 -6.22
CA SER A 269 10.13 13.14 -5.39
C SER A 269 11.53 13.00 -4.80
N THR A 270 11.66 12.17 -3.77
CA THR A 270 12.97 11.79 -3.19
C THR A 270 13.04 10.30 -2.88
N ILE A 271 14.27 9.79 -2.81
CA ILE A 271 14.56 8.48 -2.22
C ILE A 271 15.44 8.70 -1.00
N THR A 272 14.95 8.34 0.19
CA THR A 272 15.66 8.51 1.46
C THR A 272 16.09 7.16 2.02
N ILE A 273 17.40 6.97 2.23
CA ILE A 273 17.95 5.77 2.88
C ILE A 273 18.23 6.06 4.36
N THR A 274 17.58 5.31 5.25
CA THR A 274 17.61 5.55 6.72
C THR A 274 18.42 4.53 7.51
N SER A 275 18.96 3.51 6.85
CA SER A 275 19.70 2.40 7.47
C SER A 275 20.93 2.02 6.65
N PHE A 276 21.97 1.52 7.33
CA PHE A 276 23.19 0.99 6.69
C PHE A 276 22.97 -0.37 6.00
N ASP A 277 21.90 -1.08 6.36
CA ASP A 277 21.57 -2.41 5.81
C ASP A 277 20.68 -2.33 4.56
N VAL A 278 20.25 -1.13 4.17
CA VAL A 278 19.49 -0.90 2.93
C VAL A 278 20.41 -1.05 1.72
N THR A 279 19.85 -1.64 0.66
CA THR A 279 20.49 -1.74 -0.65
C THR A 279 19.60 -1.12 -1.72
N LEU A 280 20.12 -0.09 -2.41
CA LEU A 280 19.48 0.48 -3.60
C LEU A 280 20.30 0.08 -4.84
N ILE A 281 19.70 -0.69 -5.73
CA ILE A 281 20.28 -1.09 -7.01
C ILE A 281 19.67 -0.21 -8.09
N VAL A 282 20.50 0.56 -8.79
CA VAL A 282 20.11 1.39 -9.92
C VAL A 282 20.56 0.71 -11.20
N GLY A 283 19.62 0.47 -12.12
CA GLY A 283 19.89 -0.02 -13.46
C GLY A 283 20.62 1.01 -14.33
N VAL A 284 20.96 0.64 -15.56
CA VAL A 284 21.46 1.62 -16.53
C VAL A 284 20.30 2.54 -16.90
N LEU A 285 20.51 3.85 -16.79
CA LEU A 285 19.54 4.85 -17.24
C LEU A 285 19.87 5.30 -18.66
N ASP A 286 18.86 5.58 -19.47
CA ASP A 286 19.07 6.06 -20.84
C ASP A 286 19.58 7.51 -20.82
N ASP A 287 20.87 7.70 -21.14
CA ASP A 287 21.56 8.99 -21.13
C ASP A 287 21.35 9.80 -22.43
N LEU A 288 20.63 9.24 -23.41
CA LEU A 288 20.40 9.85 -24.72
C LEU A 288 19.06 10.57 -24.85
N ASP A 289 18.19 10.48 -23.83
CA ASP A 289 16.89 11.17 -23.86
C ASP A 289 16.99 12.62 -23.37
N PHE A 290 16.13 13.49 -23.91
CA PHE A 290 16.13 14.93 -23.60
C PHE A 290 15.69 15.26 -22.17
N ASP A 291 15.12 14.27 -21.48
CA ASP A 291 14.60 14.36 -20.11
C ASP A 291 15.48 13.66 -19.07
N PHE A 292 16.77 13.44 -19.37
CA PHE A 292 17.72 12.92 -18.37
C PHE A 292 17.75 13.81 -17.11
N VAL A 293 17.60 13.17 -15.95
CA VAL A 293 17.69 13.82 -14.64
C VAL A 293 18.80 13.17 -13.83
N ASP A 294 19.80 13.97 -13.44
CA ASP A 294 20.80 13.56 -12.47
C ASP A 294 20.13 13.21 -11.14
N ALA A 295 20.18 11.92 -10.75
CA ALA A 295 19.50 11.42 -9.56
C ALA A 295 20.17 11.85 -8.25
N ARG A 296 21.45 12.25 -8.26
CA ARG A 296 22.25 12.49 -7.04
C ARG A 296 21.65 13.50 -6.05
N PRO A 297 21.02 14.61 -6.48
CA PRO A 297 20.40 15.56 -5.55
C PRO A 297 19.16 15.01 -4.84
N PHE A 298 18.55 13.94 -5.37
CA PHE A 298 17.29 13.37 -4.87
C PHE A 298 17.49 12.11 -4.02
N LEU A 299 18.71 11.60 -3.96
CA LEU A 299 19.09 10.50 -3.08
C LEU A 299 19.57 11.05 -1.74
N ILE A 300 18.77 10.90 -0.70
CA ILE A 300 18.99 11.49 0.61
C ILE A 300 19.52 10.43 1.59
N ASN A 301 20.61 10.75 2.27
CA ASN A 301 21.02 10.02 3.45
C ASN A 301 20.16 10.47 4.63
N GLY A 302 19.20 9.63 5.05
CA GLY A 302 18.29 9.92 6.15
C GLY A 302 18.95 10.04 7.53
N ILE A 303 20.22 9.64 7.69
CA ILE A 303 20.98 9.80 8.94
C ILE A 303 21.60 11.19 9.03
N THR A 304 22.15 11.71 7.93
CA THR A 304 22.80 13.03 7.89
C THR A 304 21.88 14.16 7.42
N GLY A 305 20.82 13.82 6.68
CA GLY A 305 19.92 14.74 6.00
C GLY A 305 20.52 15.36 4.72
N LEU A 306 21.68 14.89 4.25
CA LEU A 306 22.36 15.41 3.06
C LEU A 306 22.12 14.50 1.86
N SER A 307 22.10 15.10 0.66
CA SER A 307 22.00 14.35 -0.59
C SER A 307 23.33 13.69 -0.97
N TYR A 308 23.31 12.74 -1.91
CA TYR A 308 24.54 12.24 -2.54
C TYR A 308 25.35 13.36 -3.17
N ALA A 309 24.69 14.33 -3.81
CA ALA A 309 25.36 15.46 -4.44
C ALA A 309 26.13 16.35 -3.44
N ASP A 310 25.60 16.49 -2.21
CA ASP A 310 26.20 17.32 -1.17
C ASP A 310 27.33 16.62 -0.39
N ASP A 311 27.18 15.31 -0.12
CA ASP A 311 28.18 14.51 0.59
C ASP A 311 28.31 13.09 0.03
N PRO A 312 29.02 12.91 -1.10
CA PRO A 312 29.28 11.58 -1.67
C PRO A 312 30.08 10.67 -0.73
N SER A 313 30.81 11.23 0.26
CA SER A 313 31.67 10.48 1.16
C SER A 313 30.90 9.68 2.22
N ALA A 314 29.62 10.02 2.43
CA ALA A 314 28.72 9.29 3.30
C ALA A 314 28.17 7.98 2.68
N TRP A 315 28.52 7.69 1.43
CA TRP A 315 28.05 6.54 0.67
C TRP A 315 29.18 5.52 0.47
N ASN A 316 28.83 4.24 0.31
CA ASN A 316 29.80 3.16 0.08
C ASN A 316 30.40 3.15 -1.35
N ILE A 317 30.07 4.15 -2.17
CA ILE A 317 30.55 4.34 -3.54
C ILE A 317 31.02 5.77 -3.71
N THR A 318 32.21 5.90 -4.28
CA THR A 318 32.77 7.17 -4.71
C THR A 318 32.58 7.35 -6.22
N ASP A 319 32.41 8.60 -6.65
CA ASP A 319 32.41 9.01 -8.06
C ASP A 319 31.25 8.48 -8.93
N TRP A 320 30.09 8.15 -8.33
CA TRP A 320 28.90 7.88 -9.14
C TRP A 320 28.46 9.15 -9.88
N ASN A 321 28.21 9.01 -11.19
CA ASN A 321 27.86 10.11 -12.08
C ASN A 321 26.37 10.48 -12.04
N GLY A 322 25.54 9.68 -11.37
CA GLY A 322 24.09 9.88 -11.28
C GLY A 322 23.27 9.12 -12.32
N SER A 323 23.91 8.35 -13.21
CA SER A 323 23.24 7.66 -14.33
C SER A 323 23.69 6.21 -14.55
N ASP A 324 24.95 5.90 -14.25
CA ASP A 324 25.49 4.57 -14.48
C ASP A 324 24.86 3.56 -13.51
N ALA A 325 24.71 2.32 -13.97
CA ALA A 325 24.25 1.24 -13.10
C ALA A 325 25.16 1.11 -11.87
N VAL A 326 24.54 1.04 -10.69
CA VAL A 326 25.25 1.11 -9.42
C VAL A 326 24.48 0.42 -8.29
N THR A 327 25.17 -0.01 -7.24
CA THR A 327 24.54 -0.53 -6.01
C THR A 327 24.91 0.34 -4.82
N LEU A 328 24.02 1.26 -4.45
CA LEU A 328 24.20 2.25 -3.39
C LEU A 328 23.84 1.68 -2.01
N GLN A 329 24.72 1.90 -1.04
CA GLN A 329 24.44 1.76 0.39
C GLN A 329 25.10 2.90 1.16
N LEU A 330 24.65 3.17 2.37
CA LEU A 330 25.33 4.12 3.23
C LEU A 330 26.69 3.58 3.65
N GLY A 331 27.70 4.44 3.66
CA GLY A 331 29.03 4.10 4.15
C GLY A 331 28.94 3.80 5.64
N SER A 332 29.23 2.57 6.04
CA SER A 332 29.28 2.17 7.45
C SER A 332 30.48 2.75 8.20
N THR A 333 31.15 3.78 7.63
CA THR A 333 32.46 4.30 8.04
C THR A 333 32.49 4.32 9.54
N VAL A 334 33.12 3.27 10.06
CA VAL A 334 33.24 2.98 11.48
C VAL A 334 33.76 4.27 12.06
N ILE A 335 32.92 5.01 12.80
CA ILE A 335 33.44 6.01 13.73
C ILE A 335 34.47 5.20 14.50
N PRO A 336 35.78 5.48 14.39
CA PRO A 336 36.76 4.73 15.12
C PRO A 336 36.29 4.83 16.57
N GLU A 337 35.95 3.70 17.20
CA GLU A 337 35.52 3.76 18.59
C GLU A 337 36.56 4.60 19.33
N PRO A 338 36.15 5.58 20.15
CA PRO A 338 37.11 6.41 20.88
C PRO A 338 38.09 5.60 21.77
N GLY A 339 37.89 4.28 21.89
CA GLY A 339 38.78 3.33 22.56
C GLY A 339 40.13 3.09 21.89
N THR A 340 40.29 3.21 20.57
CA THR A 340 41.58 2.87 19.91
C THR A 340 42.60 4.01 19.96
N ALA A 341 42.13 5.27 20.04
CA ALA A 341 43.01 6.43 20.27
C ALA A 341 43.55 6.48 21.72
N ALA A 342 42.86 5.87 22.68
CA ALA A 342 43.30 5.82 24.08
C ALA A 342 44.51 4.87 24.30
N LEU A 343 44.68 3.84 23.47
CA LEU A 343 45.81 2.90 23.58
C LEU A 343 47.14 3.46 23.03
N GLY A 344 47.09 4.44 22.12
CA GLY A 344 48.27 5.18 21.65
C GLY A 344 48.84 6.17 22.66
N MET A 345 48.01 6.67 23.59
CA MET A 345 48.43 7.64 24.62
C MET A 345 48.94 6.98 25.90
N ILE A 346 48.57 5.72 26.18
CA ILE A 346 49.09 4.97 27.34
C ILE A 346 50.50 4.41 27.07
N THR A 347 50.88 4.16 25.82
CA THR A 347 52.23 3.70 25.46
C THR A 347 53.29 4.82 25.48
N LEU A 348 52.90 6.09 25.34
CA LEU A 348 53.79 7.24 25.55
C LEU A 348 53.93 7.65 27.03
N GLY A 349 52.96 7.28 27.89
CA GLY A 349 53.02 7.54 29.34
C GLY A 349 53.93 6.58 30.12
N LEU A 350 54.13 5.35 29.64
CA LEU A 350 54.92 4.32 30.34
C LEU A 350 56.44 4.38 30.08
N LEU A 351 56.90 5.14 29.09
CA LEU A 351 58.33 5.38 28.85
C LEU A 351 58.88 6.59 29.64
N ALA A 352 58.03 7.43 30.24
CA ALA A 352 58.45 8.57 31.05
C ALA A 352 58.64 8.28 32.54
N ALA A 353 58.26 7.10 33.04
CA ALA A 353 58.23 6.78 34.48
C ALA A 353 59.28 5.74 34.95
N ARG A 354 60.40 5.57 34.25
CA ARG A 354 61.51 4.69 34.70
C ARG A 354 62.87 5.38 34.74
N ARG A 355 62.98 6.44 35.55
CA ARG A 355 64.28 6.91 36.06
C ARG A 355 64.13 7.68 37.37
N ARG A 356 64.08 6.95 38.50
CA ARG A 356 64.58 7.36 39.84
C ARG A 356 64.27 6.28 40.89
N ARG A 357 65.15 5.30 41.02
CA ARG A 357 66.00 5.02 42.20
C ARG A 357 66.70 3.69 42.02
#